data_AF-A0A1H0IYD8-F1
#
_entry.id   AF-A0A1H0IYD8-F1
#
_cell.length_a   1.000
_cell.length_b   1.000
_cell.length_c   1.000
_cell.angle_alpha   90.00
_cell.angle_beta   90.00
_cell.angle_gamma   90.00
#
_symmetry.space_group_name_H-M   'P 1'
#
loop_
_entity.id
_entity.type
_entity.pdbx_description
1 polymer ?
#
loop_
_entity_poly.entity_id
_entity_poly.type
_entity_poly.pdbx_seq_one_letter_code
_entity_poly.pdbx_strand_id
1 'polypeptide(L)'
;MGKSYTPEYKQYVIKLVREEGRPAKQVSRELEIPYGTMMRWIENDRKKKNALPEEDIPLTPSEYKKKLAAYEKELKSVQEENE
;
A
#
# COMPACT_ATOMS: atom_id res chain seq x y z
N MET A 1 17.04 27.04 -3.24
CA MET A 1 17.64 25.69 -3.29
C MET A 1 16.87 24.79 -2.35
N GLY A 2 16.17 23.77 -2.87
CA GLY A 2 15.50 22.79 -2.01
C GLY A 2 16.52 21.78 -1.48
N LYS A 3 16.46 21.46 -0.19
CA LYS A 3 17.21 20.31 0.35
C LYS A 3 16.67 19.04 -0.33
N SER A 4 17.51 18.39 -1.13
CA SER A 4 17.17 17.12 -1.76
C SER A 4 17.46 15.98 -0.80
N TYR A 5 16.41 15.29 -0.36
CA TYR A 5 16.54 14.09 0.46
C TYR A 5 16.67 12.85 -0.45
N THR A 6 17.60 11.96 -0.10
CA THR A 6 17.81 10.72 -0.84
C THR A 6 16.58 9.80 -0.74
N PRO A 7 16.32 8.93 -1.73
CA PRO A 7 15.22 7.98 -1.68
C PRO A 7 15.25 7.06 -0.45
N GLU A 8 16.44 6.62 -0.05
CA GLU A 8 16.68 5.71 1.09
C GLU A 8 16.30 6.40 2.39
N TYR A 9 16.68 7.66 2.54
CA TYR A 9 16.34 8.46 3.72
C TYR A 9 14.83 8.69 3.83
N LYS A 10 14.15 8.96 2.71
CA LYS A 10 12.67 9.07 2.70
C LYS A 10 12.01 7.77 3.14
N GLN A 11 12.50 6.63 2.66
CA GLN A 11 11.97 5.31 3.04
C GLN A 11 12.17 5.01 4.53
N TYR A 12 13.36 5.30 5.07
CA TYR A 12 13.63 5.18 6.50
C TYR A 12 12.61 5.97 7.35
N VAL A 13 12.38 7.24 7.01
CA VAL A 13 11.44 8.11 7.71
C VAL A 13 9.99 7.57 7.64
N ILE A 14 9.59 7.03 6.48
CA ILE A 14 8.25 6.45 6.31
C ILE A 14 8.08 5.20 7.18
N LYS A 15 9.10 4.36 7.30
CA LYS A 15 9.09 3.17 8.17
C LYS A 15 8.98 3.54 9.65
N LEU A 16 9.74 4.54 10.12
CA LEU A 16 9.63 5.03 11.50
C LEU A 16 8.18 5.42 11.87
N VAL A 17 7.47 6.07 10.95
CA VAL A 17 6.10 6.53 11.21
C VAL A 17 5.07 5.41 11.05
N ARG A 18 5.22 4.54 10.04
CA ARG A 18 4.21 3.53 9.69
C ARG A 18 4.42 2.19 10.39
N GLU A 19 5.64 1.70 10.43
CA GLU A 19 5.97 0.37 10.95
C GLU A 19 6.21 0.44 12.47
N GLU A 20 6.95 1.45 12.93
CA GLU A 20 7.22 1.64 14.36
C GLU A 20 6.14 2.49 15.07
N GLY A 21 5.17 3.02 14.32
CA GLY A 21 4.04 3.79 14.87
C GLY A 21 4.43 5.12 15.51
N ARG A 22 5.62 5.66 15.23
CA ARG A 22 6.08 6.91 15.84
C ARG A 22 5.25 8.10 15.34
N PRO A 23 4.85 9.04 16.24
CA PRO A 23 4.08 10.21 15.82
C PRO A 23 4.85 11.06 14.80
N ALA A 24 4.23 11.32 13.65
CA ALA A 24 4.84 12.13 12.58
C ALA A 24 5.30 13.53 13.06
N LYS A 25 4.58 14.14 14.00
CA LYS A 25 4.98 15.44 14.59
C LYS A 25 6.30 15.34 15.38
N GLN A 26 6.52 14.22 16.07
CA GLN A 26 7.74 13.99 16.82
C GLN A 26 8.91 13.74 15.87
N VAL A 27 8.75 12.82 14.91
CA VAL A 27 9.79 12.50 13.92
C VAL A 27 10.18 13.72 13.09
N SER A 28 9.21 14.57 12.72
CA SER A 28 9.45 15.83 12.02
C SER A 28 10.36 16.79 12.80
N ARG A 29 10.17 16.89 14.12
CA ARG A 29 11.00 17.74 14.99
C ARG A 29 12.39 17.18 15.20
N GLU A 30 12.48 15.87 15.45
CA GLU A 30 13.76 15.18 15.70
C GLU A 30 14.68 15.18 14.49
N LEU A 31 14.13 14.99 13.29
CA LEU A 31 14.91 14.90 12.05
C LEU A 31 15.00 16.23 11.31
N GLU A 32 14.43 17.30 11.88
CA GLU A 32 14.33 18.64 11.27
C GLU A 32 13.74 18.64 9.86
N ILE A 33 12.81 17.71 9.61
CA ILE A 33 12.11 17.59 8.33
C ILE A 33 10.79 18.33 8.45
N PRO A 34 10.44 19.25 7.53
CA PRO A 34 9.15 19.90 7.54
C PRO A 34 8.01 18.88 7.51
N TYR A 35 7.07 18.99 8.45
CA TYR A 35 5.97 18.02 8.61
C TYR A 35 5.20 17.79 7.30
N GLY A 36 4.87 18.86 6.57
CA GLY A 36 4.18 18.75 5.27
C GLY A 36 4.97 17.98 4.21
N THR A 37 6.30 18.10 4.22
CA THR A 37 7.18 17.33 3.32
C THR A 37 7.15 15.85 3.67
N MET A 38 7.20 15.52 4.96
CA MET A 38 7.15 14.14 5.44
C MET A 38 5.78 13.49 5.16
N MET A 39 4.68 14.22 5.41
CA MET A 39 3.33 13.74 5.10
C MET A 39 3.17 13.46 3.60
N ARG A 40 3.68 14.34 2.73
CA ARG A 40 3.68 14.11 1.28
C ARG A 40 4.44 12.83 0.90
N TRP A 41 5.55 12.50 1.57
CA TRP A 41 6.25 11.24 1.31
C TRP A 41 5.43 10.03 1.72
N ILE A 42 4.81 10.06 2.89
CA ILE A 42 3.93 8.99 3.40
C ILE A 42 2.73 8.77 2.46
N GLU A 43 2.11 9.85 1.98
CA GLU A 43 1.01 9.77 1.01
C GLU A 43 1.46 9.21 -0.33
N ASN A 44 2.62 9.64 -0.83
CA ASN A 44 3.18 9.13 -2.07
C ASN A 44 3.56 7.65 -1.96
N ASP A 45 4.10 7.22 -0.82
CA ASP A 45 4.37 5.80 -0.54
C ASP A 45 3.09 4.99 -0.49
N ARG A 46 2.02 5.50 0.15
CA ARG A 46 0.68 4.88 0.11
C ARG A 46 0.19 4.73 -1.32
N LYS A 47 0.27 5.79 -2.13
CA LYS A 47 -0.16 5.76 -3.53
C LYS A 47 0.66 4.77 -4.36
N LYS A 48 1.97 4.69 -4.13
CA LYS A 48 2.84 3.73 -4.82
C LYS A 48 2.52 2.28 -4.43
N LYS A 49 2.32 2.01 -3.14
CA LYS A 49 1.91 0.68 -2.66
C LYS A 49 0.53 0.28 -3.21
N ASN A 50 -0.39 1.23 -3.29
CA ASN A 50 -1.73 1.02 -3.86
C ASN A 50 -1.77 1.08 -5.41
N ALA A 51 -0.66 1.41 -6.07
CA ALA A 51 -0.54 1.45 -7.53
C ALA A 51 0.26 0.26 -8.09
N LEU A 52 0.74 -0.64 -7.22
CA LEU A 52 1.01 -2.04 -7.58
C LEU A 52 -0.36 -2.73 -7.80
N PRO A 53 -0.44 -3.66 -8.76
CA PRO A 53 -1.50 -3.75 -9.77
C PRO A 53 -2.92 -3.88 -9.21
N GLU A 54 -3.90 -3.58 -10.06
CA GLU A 54 -5.37 -3.63 -9.88
C GLU A 54 -5.97 -4.97 -9.36
N GLU A 55 -5.25 -5.79 -8.60
CA GLU A 55 -5.76 -7.02 -7.99
C GLU A 55 -6.42 -6.79 -6.62
N ASP A 56 -6.16 -5.65 -5.97
CA ASP A 56 -6.65 -5.34 -4.61
C ASP A 56 -7.66 -4.17 -4.62
N ILE A 57 -8.61 -4.21 -5.55
CA ILE A 57 -9.90 -3.54 -5.32
C ILE A 57 -10.42 -4.13 -4.00
N PRO A 58 -10.74 -3.34 -2.96
CA PRO A 58 -11.45 -3.87 -1.81
C PRO A 58 -12.83 -4.31 -2.32
N LEU A 59 -12.91 -5.54 -2.78
CA LEU A 59 -14.15 -6.20 -3.15
C LEU A 59 -15.03 -6.10 -1.92
N THR A 60 -16.16 -5.44 -2.06
CA THR A 60 -17.19 -5.54 -1.03
C THR A 60 -17.49 -7.02 -0.80
N PRO A 61 -17.95 -7.45 0.39
CA PRO A 61 -18.20 -8.88 0.67
C PRO A 61 -19.06 -9.58 -0.39
N SER A 62 -19.89 -8.82 -1.11
CA SER A 62 -20.71 -9.28 -2.23
C SER A 62 -19.91 -9.62 -3.49
N GLU A 63 -18.92 -8.80 -3.84
CA GLU A 63 -18.13 -8.99 -5.06
C GLU A 63 -17.10 -10.11 -4.89
N TYR A 64 -16.55 -10.29 -3.68
CA TYR A 64 -15.66 -11.40 -3.37
C TYR A 64 -16.37 -12.76 -3.51
N LYS A 65 -17.60 -12.87 -3.00
CA LYS A 65 -18.45 -14.07 -3.16
C LYS A 65 -18.73 -14.39 -4.63
N LYS A 66 -18.99 -13.37 -5.45
CA LYS A 66 -19.25 -13.55 -6.89
C LYS A 66 -18.01 -14.09 -7.61
N LYS A 67 -16.82 -13.61 -7.25
CA LYS A 67 -15.55 -14.08 -7.82
C LYS A 67 -15.23 -15.51 -7.39
N LEU A 68 -15.46 -15.87 -6.12
CA LEU A 68 -15.33 -17.25 -5.63
C LEU A 68 -16.24 -18.21 -6.38
N ALA A 69 -17.53 -17.89 -6.52
CA ALA A 69 -18.47 -18.73 -7.25
C ALA A 69 -18.09 -18.90 -8.73
N ALA A 70 -17.48 -17.89 -9.35
CA ALA A 70 -16.97 -17.97 -10.71
C ALA A 70 -15.77 -18.93 -10.81
N TYR A 71 -14.80 -18.83 -9.90
CA TYR A 71 -13.65 -19.74 -9.85
C TYR A 71 -14.04 -21.19 -9.54
N GLU A 72 -14.98 -21.41 -8.62
CA GLU A 72 -15.49 -22.76 -8.30
C GLU A 72 -16.16 -23.40 -9.51
N LYS A 73 -16.92 -22.62 -10.28
CA LYS A 73 -17.56 -23.11 -11.50
C LYS A 73 -16.53 -23.49 -12.57
N GLU A 74 -15.48 -22.70 -12.71
CA GLU A 74 -14.39 -22.95 -13.65
C GLU A 74 -13.58 -24.20 -13.27
N LEU A 75 -13.27 -24.38 -11.98
CA LEU A 75 -12.64 -25.61 -11.47
C LEU A 75 -13.49 -26.84 -11.78
N LYS A 76 -14.82 -26.73 -11.59
CA LYS A 76 -15.73 -27.84 -11.85
C LYS A 76 -15.76 -28.22 -13.34
N SER A 77 -15.81 -27.24 -14.25
CA SER A 77 -15.77 -27.53 -15.69
C SER A 77 -14.45 -28.14 -16.13
N VAL A 78 -13.33 -27.68 -15.57
CA VAL A 78 -11.99 -28.22 -15.89
C VAL A 78 -11.83 -29.65 -15.37
N GLN A 79 -12.47 -30.00 -14.25
CA GLN A 79 -12.50 -31.37 -13.74
C GLN A 79 -13.38 -32.28 -14.60
N GLU A 80 -14.55 -31.81 -15.05
CA GLU A 80 -15.47 -32.57 -15.90
C GLU A 80 -14.92 -32.78 -17.33
N GLU A 81 -14.05 -31.89 -17.85
CA GLU A 81 -13.40 -32.07 -19.16
C GLU A 81 -12.22 -33.06 -19.15
N ASN A 82 -11.69 -33.40 -17.96
CA ASN A 82 -10.57 -34.33 -17.79
C ASN A 82 -11.00 -35.74 -17.34
N GLU A 83 -12.30 -36.01 -17.28
CA GLU A 83 -12.92 -37.32 -16.99
C GLU A 83 -13.54 -37.93 -18.26
#